data_AF-A0A1Q6EDT0-F1
#
_entry.id   AF-A0A1Q6EDT0-F1
#
_cell.length_a   1.000
_cell.length_b   1.000
_cell.length_c   1.000
_cell.angle_alpha   90.00
_cell.angle_beta   90.00
_cell.angle_gamma   90.00
#
_symmetry.space_group_name_H-M   'P 1'
#
loop_
_entity.id
_entity.type
_entity.pdbx_description
1 polymer ?
#
loop_
_entity_poly.entity_id
_entity_poly.type
_entity_poly.pdbx_seq_one_letter_code
_entity_poly.pdbx_strand_id
1 'polypeptide(L)'
;MPKIVTGGNMPQINSEATQTNAVHQEQQPTEPQTDTEQVLQPEQRQHVNVNPAQIQTPQIINNKVPVVVFVGPPSSGKSMILVRLAKYLRDEGYTIETDPTFLNTDDYQQDCQEFNDKLNTNIALKGSVKFLLVNVYKDGQEVAKLLEAPGEDFYTTDPMKIKAGKNDMVEPYLSTIITSNNRKSYVVLLDLDSEISFRRDSRHRDSYQQRFLKYFYPNIDKNKDRIILLYNKIDMTMFGNINCCDNIKGARDDAKLYYKQWFSSMKVSSFGGFISSENFVFKTFCTGVFSPQTDGFGEKYQTYNIANNIFPKELWKEITRKF
;
A
#
# COMPACT_ATOMS: atom_id res chain seq x y z
N MET A 1 26.44 24.29 -3.10
CA MET A 1 26.00 24.37 -4.51
C MET A 1 27.18 24.10 -5.43
N PRO A 2 27.11 23.06 -6.28
CA PRO A 2 28.03 22.93 -7.40
C PRO A 2 27.29 23.17 -8.73
N LYS A 3 27.93 23.99 -9.59
CA LYS A 3 27.55 24.31 -10.97
C LYS A 3 28.00 23.21 -11.92
N ILE A 4 27.27 23.00 -13.01
CA ILE A 4 27.75 22.26 -14.20
C ILE A 4 27.68 23.20 -15.41
N VAL A 5 28.75 23.15 -16.19
CA VAL A 5 29.12 23.99 -17.34
C VAL A 5 28.53 23.43 -18.64
N THR A 6 28.17 24.34 -19.54
CA THR A 6 27.65 24.17 -20.91
C THR A 6 28.72 23.84 -21.95
N GLY A 7 28.34 23.14 -23.02
CA GLY A 7 29.02 23.24 -24.32
C GLY A 7 28.65 22.21 -25.40
N GLY A 8 27.99 22.66 -26.48
CA GLY A 8 28.50 22.49 -27.86
C GLY A 8 27.89 21.45 -28.84
N ASN A 9 26.92 21.91 -29.66
CA ASN A 9 26.64 21.69 -31.10
C ASN A 9 26.71 20.31 -31.82
N MET A 10 25.52 19.86 -32.27
CA MET A 10 25.00 19.59 -33.66
C MET A 10 25.90 18.95 -34.77
N PRO A 11 25.33 18.12 -35.69
CA PRO A 11 24.45 18.63 -36.75
C PRO A 11 23.24 17.77 -37.18
N GLN A 12 22.34 18.45 -37.91
CA GLN A 12 21.10 18.03 -38.58
C GLN A 12 21.33 17.12 -39.80
N ILE A 13 20.31 16.32 -40.14
CA ILE A 13 19.93 16.01 -41.54
C ILE A 13 18.39 16.08 -41.67
N ASN A 14 17.94 16.91 -42.61
CA ASN A 14 16.56 17.08 -43.09
C ASN A 14 16.14 15.96 -44.05
N SER A 15 14.84 15.69 -44.15
CA SER A 15 14.15 15.40 -45.42
C SER A 15 12.65 15.70 -45.27
N GLU A 16 12.21 16.73 -46.00
CA GLU A 16 10.85 17.16 -46.39
C GLU A 16 10.08 16.07 -47.16
N ALA A 17 8.79 16.12 -47.52
CA ALA A 17 7.55 16.89 -47.27
C ALA A 17 6.41 16.00 -47.87
N THR A 18 5.11 16.22 -47.65
CA THR A 18 4.29 17.05 -48.54
C THR A 18 2.88 17.27 -47.96
N GLN A 19 2.41 18.48 -48.21
CA GLN A 19 1.19 19.20 -47.89
C GLN A 19 -0.13 18.55 -48.34
N THR A 20 -1.27 18.94 -47.73
CA THR A 20 -2.21 19.90 -48.34
C THR A 20 -3.42 20.26 -47.43
N ASN A 21 -3.55 21.58 -47.19
CA ASN A 21 -4.73 22.48 -47.19
C ASN A 21 -6.00 22.12 -46.37
N ALA A 22 -6.48 22.90 -45.39
CA ALA A 22 -6.85 24.34 -45.31
C ALA A 22 -8.20 24.67 -46.03
N VAL A 23 -9.17 25.49 -45.58
CA VAL A 23 -9.43 26.39 -44.42
C VAL A 23 -10.78 27.16 -44.70
N HIS A 24 -11.34 27.87 -43.68
CA HIS A 24 -12.28 29.04 -43.73
C HIS A 24 -13.83 28.82 -43.78
N GLN A 25 -14.73 29.66 -43.23
CA GLN A 25 -14.67 30.99 -42.56
C GLN A 25 -15.99 31.33 -41.80
N GLU A 26 -15.99 32.50 -41.15
CA GLU A 26 -16.90 33.19 -40.21
C GLU A 26 -18.31 33.57 -40.69
N GLN A 27 -19.22 33.92 -39.75
CA GLN A 27 -19.83 35.27 -39.60
C GLN A 27 -21.04 35.32 -38.62
N GLN A 28 -21.19 36.45 -37.90
CA GLN A 28 -22.33 36.91 -37.07
C GLN A 28 -22.83 38.24 -37.66
N PRO A 29 -24.13 38.65 -37.53
CA PRO A 29 -24.47 39.85 -36.70
C PRO A 29 -25.95 40.06 -36.19
N THR A 30 -26.10 40.81 -35.07
CA THR A 30 -27.15 41.81 -34.60
C THR A 30 -28.66 41.53 -34.29
N GLU A 31 -29.13 42.13 -33.16
CA GLU A 31 -30.50 42.37 -32.56
C GLU A 31 -31.28 43.58 -33.18
N PRO A 32 -32.58 44.01 -32.85
CA PRO A 32 -33.30 44.04 -31.52
C PRO A 32 -34.89 44.04 -31.39
N GLN A 33 -35.40 43.95 -30.12
CA GLN A 33 -36.66 44.43 -29.42
C GLN A 33 -38.10 43.92 -29.81
N THR A 34 -39.05 43.53 -28.90
CA THR A 34 -39.84 44.35 -27.92
C THR A 34 -40.77 43.50 -26.96
N ASP A 35 -40.97 44.02 -25.73
CA ASP A 35 -42.13 44.07 -24.79
C ASP A 35 -42.88 42.89 -24.10
N THR A 36 -42.67 42.86 -22.76
CA THR A 36 -43.61 42.86 -21.59
C THR A 36 -44.68 41.78 -21.34
N GLU A 37 -44.52 41.01 -20.24
CA GLU A 37 -45.56 40.79 -19.21
C GLU A 37 -44.97 40.27 -17.89
N GLN A 38 -45.21 40.98 -16.78
CA GLN A 38 -45.00 40.54 -15.40
C GLN A 38 -46.32 39.92 -14.89
N VAL A 39 -46.32 38.77 -14.19
CA VAL A 39 -46.92 38.61 -12.84
C VAL A 39 -46.47 37.27 -12.19
N LEU A 40 -46.33 37.32 -10.85
CA LEU A 40 -46.42 36.25 -9.83
C LEU A 40 -45.11 35.61 -9.32
N GLN A 41 -44.63 36.14 -8.19
CA GLN A 41 -43.82 35.40 -7.23
C GLN A 41 -44.65 34.26 -6.61
N PRO A 42 -44.02 33.09 -6.37
CA PRO A 42 -44.12 32.52 -5.04
C PRO A 42 -42.78 31.99 -4.51
N GLU A 43 -42.55 32.32 -3.23
CA GLU A 43 -41.79 31.57 -2.23
C GLU A 43 -40.29 31.34 -2.48
N GLN A 44 -39.50 32.03 -1.66
CA GLN A 44 -38.09 31.77 -1.40
C GLN A 44 -37.90 30.31 -0.94
N ARG A 45 -37.73 29.39 -1.90
CA ARG A 45 -36.97 28.18 -1.63
C ARG A 45 -35.56 28.62 -1.36
N GLN A 46 -35.13 28.50 -0.11
CA GLN A 46 -33.73 28.50 0.24
C GLN A 46 -33.03 27.58 -0.76
N HIS A 47 -32.19 28.19 -1.61
CA HIS A 47 -31.19 27.44 -2.34
C HIS A 47 -30.33 26.77 -1.27
N VAL A 48 -30.66 25.52 -0.94
CA VAL A 48 -29.69 24.61 -0.37
C VAL A 48 -28.62 24.53 -1.44
N ASN A 49 -27.59 25.33 -1.24
CA ASN A 49 -26.36 25.24 -1.98
C ASN A 49 -25.83 23.85 -1.67
N VAL A 50 -26.17 22.87 -2.52
CA VAL A 50 -25.58 21.53 -2.43
C VAL A 50 -24.12 21.74 -2.79
N ASN A 51 -23.29 21.89 -1.76
CA ASN A 51 -21.85 21.95 -1.92
C ASN A 51 -21.43 20.76 -2.78
N PRO A 52 -20.66 20.96 -3.86
CA PRO A 52 -20.06 19.85 -4.58
C PRO A 52 -19.30 19.01 -3.56
N ALA A 53 -19.65 17.72 -3.48
CA ALA A 53 -19.27 16.78 -2.43
C ALA A 53 -17.93 17.15 -1.76
N GLN A 54 -17.96 17.48 -0.47
CA GLN A 54 -16.73 17.54 0.32
C GLN A 54 -16.04 16.19 0.13
N ILE A 55 -14.95 16.16 -0.65
CA ILE A 55 -14.11 14.97 -0.81
C ILE A 55 -13.57 14.70 0.58
N GLN A 56 -14.16 13.73 1.26
CA GLN A 56 -13.76 13.37 2.60
C GLN A 56 -12.36 12.80 2.53
N THR A 57 -11.41 13.53 3.12
CA THR A 57 -10.00 13.16 3.10
C THR A 57 -9.71 12.34 4.33
N PRO A 58 -8.99 11.20 4.22
CA PRO A 58 -8.63 10.42 5.38
C PRO A 58 -7.85 11.24 6.41
N GLN A 59 -8.10 11.02 7.70
CA GLN A 59 -7.42 11.72 8.80
C GLN A 59 -6.95 10.76 9.88
N ILE A 60 -5.73 10.97 10.41
CA ILE A 60 -5.20 10.18 11.52
C ILE A 60 -5.26 11.03 12.79
N ILE A 61 -6.20 10.73 13.68
CA ILE A 61 -6.41 11.50 14.92
C ILE A 61 -5.24 11.32 15.88
N ASN A 62 -4.88 10.08 16.21
CA ASN A 62 -3.75 9.80 17.09
C ASN A 62 -2.45 9.71 16.29
N ASN A 63 -1.65 10.78 16.37
CA ASN A 63 -0.38 10.89 15.66
C ASN A 63 0.85 10.40 16.45
N LYS A 64 0.66 9.90 17.68
CA LYS A 64 1.76 9.51 18.59
C LYS A 64 2.17 8.04 18.45
N VAL A 65 1.27 7.20 17.97
CA VAL A 65 1.50 5.77 17.79
C VAL A 65 2.03 5.46 16.38
N PRO A 66 2.83 4.40 16.20
CA PRO A 66 3.29 3.99 14.88
C PRO A 66 2.13 3.53 13.98
N VAL A 67 2.21 3.85 12.69
CA VAL A 67 1.37 3.28 11.64
C VAL A 67 2.18 2.24 10.87
N VAL A 68 1.65 1.01 10.79
CA VAL A 68 2.24 -0.10 10.05
C VAL A 68 1.63 -0.13 8.66
N VAL A 69 2.48 -0.11 7.65
CA VAL A 69 2.07 -0.15 6.24
C VAL A 69 2.60 -1.43 5.62
N PHE A 70 1.72 -2.37 5.29
CA PHE A 70 2.07 -3.58 4.55
C PHE A 70 2.17 -3.24 3.05
N VAL A 71 3.38 -3.21 2.52
CA VAL A 71 3.66 -2.83 1.13
C VAL A 71 3.88 -4.09 0.31
N GLY A 72 3.01 -4.36 -0.67
CA GLY A 72 3.12 -5.55 -1.52
C GLY A 72 2.04 -5.64 -2.60
N PRO A 73 2.29 -6.31 -3.73
CA PRO A 73 1.33 -6.47 -4.82
C PRO A 73 0.09 -7.29 -4.39
N PRO A 74 -0.96 -7.40 -5.23
CA PRO A 74 -2.05 -8.35 -5.00
C PRO A 74 -1.53 -9.76 -4.73
N SER A 75 -2.26 -10.52 -3.90
CA SER A 75 -1.93 -11.93 -3.58
C SER A 75 -0.59 -12.20 -2.87
N SER A 76 0.17 -11.16 -2.50
CA SER A 76 1.40 -11.28 -1.70
C SER A 76 1.17 -11.72 -0.25
N GLY A 77 -0.08 -11.68 0.23
CA GLY A 77 -0.48 -12.18 1.55
C GLY A 77 -0.62 -11.13 2.65
N LYS A 78 -0.61 -9.83 2.31
CA LYS A 78 -0.79 -8.71 3.26
C LYS A 78 -1.95 -8.92 4.24
N SER A 79 -3.16 -9.13 3.71
CA SER A 79 -4.38 -9.30 4.51
C SER A 79 -4.26 -10.47 5.47
N MET A 80 -3.67 -11.58 5.02
CA MET A 80 -3.45 -12.75 5.86
C MET A 80 -2.36 -12.56 6.90
N ILE A 81 -1.32 -11.76 6.62
CA ILE A 81 -0.33 -11.34 7.63
C ILE A 81 -1.02 -10.51 8.71
N LEU A 82 -1.86 -9.54 8.32
CA LEU A 82 -2.62 -8.71 9.26
C LEU A 82 -3.52 -9.59 10.12
N VAL A 83 -4.34 -10.46 9.54
CA VAL A 83 -5.20 -11.40 10.28
C VAL A 83 -4.38 -12.29 11.22
N ARG A 84 -3.26 -12.83 10.74
CA ARG A 84 -2.39 -13.70 11.55
C ARG A 84 -1.78 -12.96 12.73
N LEU A 85 -1.31 -11.74 12.51
CA LEU A 85 -0.77 -10.86 13.53
C LEU A 85 -1.86 -10.46 14.53
N ALA A 86 -3.05 -10.13 14.04
CA ALA A 86 -4.17 -9.74 14.88
C ALA A 86 -4.60 -10.86 15.84
N LYS A 87 -4.69 -12.09 15.35
CA LYS A 87 -4.98 -13.26 16.21
C LYS A 87 -3.91 -13.45 17.29
N TYR A 88 -2.63 -13.41 16.91
CA TYR A 88 -1.53 -13.49 17.88
C TYR A 88 -1.61 -12.41 18.95
N LEU A 89 -1.87 -11.16 18.56
CA LEU A 89 -1.96 -10.04 19.48
C LEU A 89 -3.14 -10.19 20.45
N ARG A 90 -4.29 -10.68 19.99
CA ARG A 90 -5.42 -10.98 20.88
C ARG A 90 -5.06 -12.04 21.93
N ASP A 91 -4.36 -13.10 21.51
CA ASP A 91 -3.88 -14.14 22.43
C ASP A 91 -2.89 -13.58 23.48
N GLU A 92 -2.11 -12.56 23.12
CA GLU A 92 -1.18 -11.84 24.01
C GLU A 92 -1.87 -10.70 24.80
N GLY A 93 -3.21 -10.64 24.81
CA GLY A 93 -4.01 -9.71 25.58
C GLY A 93 -4.00 -8.27 25.03
N TYR A 94 -3.92 -8.10 23.71
CA TYR A 94 -4.19 -6.83 23.02
C TYR A 94 -5.64 -6.78 22.53
N THR A 95 -6.19 -5.59 22.39
CA THR A 95 -7.47 -5.35 21.72
C THR A 95 -7.24 -4.81 20.32
N ILE A 96 -8.07 -5.22 19.36
CA ILE A 96 -7.93 -4.87 17.94
C ILE A 96 -9.28 -4.48 17.39
N GLU A 97 -9.36 -3.25 16.89
CA GLU A 97 -10.59 -2.61 16.41
C GLU A 97 -10.28 -1.78 15.18
N THR A 98 -11.20 -1.72 14.22
CA THR A 98 -11.12 -0.76 13.11
C THR A 98 -11.28 0.68 13.60
N ASP A 99 -10.66 1.64 12.94
CA ASP A 99 -10.76 3.08 13.23
C ASP A 99 -11.83 3.74 12.33
N PRO A 100 -13.11 3.80 12.73
CA PRO A 100 -14.17 4.40 11.91
C PRO A 100 -13.95 5.90 11.65
N THR A 101 -13.09 6.55 12.43
CA THR A 101 -12.82 7.99 12.30
C THR A 101 -11.83 8.32 11.20
N PHE A 102 -11.15 7.30 10.64
CA PHE A 102 -10.17 7.51 9.58
C PHE A 102 -10.79 8.08 8.31
N LEU A 103 -12.02 7.68 7.97
CA LEU A 103 -12.78 8.19 6.84
C LEU A 103 -14.28 8.14 7.13
N ASN A 104 -14.96 9.28 7.05
CA ASN A 104 -16.36 9.40 7.44
C ASN A 104 -17.34 9.20 6.26
N THR A 105 -17.25 8.05 5.59
CA THR A 105 -18.15 7.64 4.49
C THR A 105 -18.87 6.35 4.83
N ASP A 106 -20.13 6.19 4.42
CA ASP A 106 -20.95 4.99 4.69
C ASP A 106 -20.27 3.69 4.24
N ASP A 107 -19.70 3.66 3.02
CA ASP A 107 -18.91 2.53 2.50
C ASP A 107 -17.79 2.10 3.48
N TYR A 108 -17.07 3.07 4.03
CA TYR A 108 -15.95 2.80 4.94
C TYR A 108 -16.43 2.27 6.30
N GLN A 109 -17.57 2.77 6.78
CA GLN A 109 -18.17 2.27 8.02
C GLN A 109 -18.64 0.82 7.87
N GLN A 110 -19.18 0.46 6.70
CA GLN A 110 -19.54 -0.92 6.39
C GLN A 110 -18.29 -1.81 6.31
N ASP A 111 -17.23 -1.39 5.61
CA ASP A 111 -15.96 -2.13 5.54
C ASP A 111 -15.38 -2.37 6.95
N CYS A 112 -15.49 -1.39 7.85
CA CYS A 112 -15.05 -1.53 9.24
C CYS A 112 -15.81 -2.64 9.99
N GLN A 113 -17.13 -2.67 9.86
CA GLN A 113 -17.97 -3.68 10.50
C GLN A 113 -17.65 -5.09 9.98
N GLU A 114 -17.59 -5.26 8.65
CA GLU A 114 -17.27 -6.55 8.04
C GLU A 114 -15.90 -7.09 8.46
N PHE A 115 -14.90 -6.21 8.56
CA PHE A 115 -13.56 -6.61 8.95
C PHE A 115 -13.51 -7.11 10.40
N ASN A 116 -14.19 -6.41 11.32
CA ASN A 116 -14.28 -6.84 12.73
C ASN A 116 -14.92 -8.21 12.86
N ASP A 117 -15.97 -8.50 12.09
CA ASP A 117 -16.62 -9.81 12.06
C ASP A 117 -15.67 -10.90 11.55
N LYS A 118 -14.94 -10.61 10.46
CA LYS A 118 -13.98 -11.55 9.86
C LYS A 118 -12.82 -11.89 10.79
N LEU A 119 -12.35 -10.96 11.63
CA LEU A 119 -11.30 -11.22 12.63
C LEU A 119 -11.67 -12.33 13.63
N ASN A 120 -12.97 -12.58 13.83
CA ASN A 120 -13.47 -13.60 14.75
C ASN A 120 -13.63 -14.99 14.10
N THR A 121 -13.27 -15.14 12.82
CA THR A 121 -13.42 -16.39 12.07
C THR A 121 -12.08 -16.97 11.61
N ASN A 122 -12.08 -18.26 11.23
CA ASN A 122 -10.92 -18.94 10.60
C ASN A 122 -11.01 -18.98 9.06
N ILE A 123 -11.88 -18.17 8.47
CA ILE A 123 -12.07 -18.08 7.03
C ILE A 123 -11.05 -17.08 6.46
N ALA A 124 -10.40 -17.44 5.35
CA ALA A 124 -9.51 -16.51 4.65
C ALA A 124 -10.31 -15.30 4.13
N LEU A 125 -9.75 -14.09 4.27
CA LEU A 125 -10.36 -12.88 3.72
C LEU A 125 -10.49 -13.02 2.20
N LYS A 126 -11.73 -13.06 1.69
CA LYS A 126 -12.04 -12.97 0.26
C LYS A 126 -12.37 -11.50 -0.08
N GLY A 127 -11.77 -10.96 -1.14
CA GLY A 127 -12.20 -9.70 -1.75
C GLY A 127 -11.46 -8.43 -1.31
N SER A 128 -11.73 -7.36 -2.06
CA SER A 128 -11.06 -6.06 -2.02
C SER A 128 -11.68 -5.13 -0.98
N VAL A 129 -11.15 -5.16 0.25
CA VAL A 129 -11.34 -4.03 1.18
C VAL A 129 -10.72 -2.79 0.52
N LYS A 130 -11.44 -1.66 0.44
CA LYS A 130 -10.91 -0.44 -0.21
C LYS A 130 -9.65 0.05 0.50
N PHE A 131 -9.69 0.16 1.82
CA PHE A 131 -8.57 0.25 2.76
C PHE A 131 -9.17 0.40 4.17
N LEU A 132 -8.48 -0.05 5.20
CA LEU A 132 -8.90 0.11 6.60
C LEU A 132 -7.71 0.46 7.47
N LEU A 133 -7.96 1.27 8.50
CA LEU A 133 -7.00 1.51 9.56
C LEU A 133 -7.48 0.74 10.78
N VAL A 134 -6.60 -0.08 11.34
CA VAL A 134 -6.91 -0.97 12.46
C VAL A 134 -6.09 -0.52 13.66
N ASN A 135 -6.76 -0.09 14.73
CA ASN A 135 -6.13 0.31 15.97
C ASN A 135 -5.80 -0.93 16.82
N VAL A 136 -4.61 -0.90 17.42
CA VAL A 136 -4.14 -1.92 18.36
C VAL A 136 -4.00 -1.26 19.72
N TYR A 137 -4.64 -1.83 20.72
CA TYR A 137 -4.62 -1.35 22.10
C TYR A 137 -3.95 -2.38 23.02
N LYS A 138 -3.21 -1.89 24.00
CA LYS A 138 -2.71 -2.69 25.13
C LYS A 138 -3.06 -1.96 26.41
N ASP A 139 -3.73 -2.66 27.33
CA ASP A 139 -4.14 -2.12 28.63
C ASP A 139 -4.91 -0.78 28.50
N GLY A 140 -5.79 -0.70 27.49
CA GLY A 140 -6.60 0.48 27.19
C GLY A 140 -5.87 1.62 26.46
N GLN A 141 -4.57 1.52 26.24
CA GLN A 141 -3.79 2.51 25.49
C GLN A 141 -3.59 2.08 24.04
N GLU A 142 -3.83 2.98 23.10
CA GLU A 142 -3.48 2.74 21.70
C GLU A 142 -1.96 2.67 21.56
N VAL A 143 -1.45 1.59 20.96
CA VAL A 143 -0.01 1.32 20.83
C VAL A 143 0.47 1.25 19.38
N ALA A 144 -0.42 1.01 18.42
CA ALA A 144 -0.12 1.03 17.00
C ALA A 144 -1.39 1.13 16.17
N LYS A 145 -1.23 1.48 14.89
CA LYS A 145 -2.24 1.38 13.84
C LYS A 145 -1.72 0.47 12.73
N LEU A 146 -2.56 -0.40 12.16
CA LEU A 146 -2.23 -1.28 11.03
C LEU A 146 -3.07 -0.87 9.83
N LEU A 147 -2.43 -0.61 8.68
CA LEU A 147 -3.12 -0.33 7.44
C LEU A 147 -3.39 -1.63 6.67
N GLU A 148 -4.67 -1.95 6.46
CA GLU A 148 -5.12 -2.87 5.42
C GLU A 148 -5.37 -2.07 4.14
N ALA A 149 -4.77 -2.47 3.03
CA ALA A 149 -4.86 -1.73 1.78
C ALA A 149 -4.74 -2.67 0.56
N PRO A 150 -5.42 -2.36 -0.56
CA PRO A 150 -5.33 -3.08 -1.82
C PRO A 150 -3.89 -3.22 -2.28
N GLY A 151 -3.55 -4.40 -2.82
CA GLY A 151 -2.21 -4.61 -3.34
C GLY A 151 -1.88 -3.73 -4.53
N GLU A 152 -2.89 -3.43 -5.35
CA GLU A 152 -2.77 -2.61 -6.55
C GLU A 152 -2.37 -1.17 -6.27
N ASP A 153 -2.60 -0.68 -5.05
CA ASP A 153 -2.19 0.66 -4.63
C ASP A 153 -0.67 0.70 -4.37
N PHE A 154 -0.07 -0.43 -4.03
CA PHE A 154 1.38 -0.55 -3.89
C PHE A 154 2.06 -0.98 -5.18
N TYR A 155 1.47 -1.92 -5.92
CA TYR A 155 1.96 -2.37 -7.22
C TYR A 155 0.94 -3.26 -7.90
N THR A 156 0.67 -3.05 -9.19
CA THR A 156 -0.17 -3.96 -9.98
C THR A 156 0.60 -4.56 -11.16
N THR A 157 0.28 -5.81 -11.48
CA THR A 157 0.72 -6.51 -12.70
C THR A 157 -0.33 -6.46 -13.81
N ASP A 158 -1.54 -5.95 -13.53
CA ASP A 158 -2.62 -5.81 -14.50
C ASP A 158 -2.23 -4.83 -15.62
N PRO A 159 -2.13 -5.28 -16.88
CA PRO A 159 -1.70 -4.45 -18.00
C PRO A 159 -2.58 -3.20 -18.23
N MET A 160 -3.89 -3.30 -17.97
CA MET A 160 -4.82 -2.20 -18.16
C MET A 160 -4.62 -1.14 -17.08
N LYS A 161 -4.46 -1.57 -15.81
CA LYS A 161 -4.15 -0.64 -14.70
C LYS A 161 -2.76 0.00 -14.88
N ILE A 162 -1.78 -0.75 -15.39
CA ILE A 162 -0.45 -0.21 -15.72
C ILE A 162 -0.56 0.85 -16.81
N LYS A 163 -1.28 0.57 -17.90
CA LYS A 163 -1.50 1.54 -19.00
C LYS A 163 -2.21 2.81 -18.51
N ALA A 164 -3.09 2.67 -17.52
CA ALA A 164 -3.76 3.80 -16.86
C ALA A 164 -2.88 4.57 -15.87
N GLY A 165 -1.60 4.20 -15.71
CA GLY A 165 -0.67 4.91 -14.82
C GLY A 165 -0.79 4.55 -13.34
N LYS A 166 -1.48 3.45 -12.98
CA LYS A 166 -1.66 3.05 -11.56
C LYS A 166 -0.33 2.90 -10.82
N ASN A 167 0.69 2.36 -11.50
CA ASN A 167 2.04 2.20 -10.94
C ASN A 167 2.88 3.50 -10.92
N ASP A 168 2.34 4.62 -11.39
CA ASP A 168 3.00 5.94 -11.38
C ASP A 168 2.36 6.94 -10.41
N MET A 169 1.27 6.55 -9.74
CA MET A 169 0.51 7.38 -8.81
C MET A 169 0.55 6.79 -7.40
N VAL A 170 0.41 7.64 -6.37
CA VAL A 170 0.21 7.23 -4.97
C VAL A 170 -1.20 7.63 -4.57
N GLU A 171 -1.96 6.70 -3.99
CA GLU A 171 -3.33 6.98 -3.57
C GLU A 171 -3.40 8.10 -2.52
N PRO A 172 -4.45 8.92 -2.51
CA PRO A 172 -4.58 10.01 -1.54
C PRO A 172 -4.49 9.54 -0.09
N TYR A 173 -5.10 8.40 0.27
CA TYR A 173 -5.04 7.86 1.64
C TYR A 173 -3.62 7.44 2.03
N LEU A 174 -2.84 6.86 1.11
CA LEU A 174 -1.43 6.54 1.33
C LEU A 174 -0.62 7.83 1.49
N SER A 175 -0.91 8.85 0.70
CA SER A 175 -0.26 10.15 0.82
C SER A 175 -0.50 10.79 2.19
N THR A 176 -1.72 10.71 2.73
CA THR A 176 -2.04 11.11 4.11
C THR A 176 -1.18 10.36 5.12
N ILE A 177 -1.06 9.03 5.00
CA ILE A 177 -0.28 8.21 5.93
C ILE A 177 1.22 8.54 5.84
N ILE A 178 1.76 8.64 4.63
CA ILE A 178 3.17 8.94 4.36
C ILE A 178 3.54 10.31 4.93
N THR A 179 2.68 11.31 4.77
CA THR A 179 2.96 12.69 5.21
C THR A 179 2.57 12.97 6.67
N SER A 180 1.88 12.05 7.34
CA SER A 180 1.47 12.23 8.74
C SER A 180 2.67 12.32 9.71
N ASN A 181 2.42 12.85 10.91
CA ASN A 181 3.43 12.91 11.97
C ASN A 181 3.63 11.58 12.71
N ASN A 182 2.88 10.53 12.39
CA ASN A 182 3.12 9.20 12.96
C ASN A 182 4.51 8.68 12.58
N ARG A 183 5.10 7.84 13.43
CA ARG A 183 6.18 6.94 13.00
C ARG A 183 5.60 5.92 12.03
N LYS A 184 6.33 5.55 10.98
CA LYS A 184 5.88 4.49 10.05
C LYS A 184 6.76 3.26 10.17
N SER A 185 6.13 2.09 10.16
CA SER A 185 6.81 0.81 9.92
C SER A 185 6.35 0.26 8.59
N TYR A 186 7.19 0.40 7.56
CA TYR A 186 6.94 -0.16 6.24
C TYR A 186 7.36 -1.63 6.24
N VAL A 187 6.38 -2.52 6.24
CA VAL A 187 6.58 -3.96 6.08
C VAL A 187 6.49 -4.28 4.60
N VAL A 188 7.63 -4.38 3.94
CA VAL A 188 7.74 -4.53 2.48
C VAL A 188 7.88 -6.00 2.13
N LEU A 189 6.89 -6.55 1.42
CA LEU A 189 6.81 -7.97 1.10
C LEU A 189 7.71 -8.32 -0.09
N LEU A 190 8.56 -9.32 0.12
CA LEU A 190 9.38 -9.94 -0.92
C LEU A 190 8.55 -11.04 -1.59
N ASP A 191 7.73 -10.67 -2.55
CA ASP A 191 6.71 -11.53 -3.17
C ASP A 191 7.29 -12.62 -4.10
N LEU A 192 8.13 -13.52 -3.55
CA LEU A 192 8.85 -14.54 -4.32
C LEU A 192 8.05 -15.81 -4.54
N ASP A 193 7.08 -16.11 -3.68
CA ASP A 193 6.40 -17.41 -3.65
C ASP A 193 4.86 -17.26 -3.65
N SER A 194 4.34 -16.14 -4.16
CA SER A 194 2.92 -16.01 -4.50
C SER A 194 2.56 -16.72 -5.81
N GLU A 195 1.27 -16.74 -6.14
CA GLU A 195 0.77 -17.29 -7.40
C GLU A 195 1.37 -16.58 -8.62
N ILE A 196 1.53 -15.25 -8.53
CA ILE A 196 2.20 -14.45 -9.57
C ILE A 196 3.72 -14.60 -9.47
N SER A 197 4.27 -14.74 -8.24
CA SER A 197 5.68 -15.00 -7.90
C SER A 197 6.67 -14.17 -8.72
N PHE A 198 7.18 -13.09 -8.12
CA PHE A 198 8.23 -12.26 -8.70
C PHE A 198 9.58 -12.96 -8.80
N ARG A 199 9.73 -14.19 -8.29
CA ARG A 199 10.88 -15.05 -8.59
C ARG A 199 11.01 -15.33 -10.08
N ARG A 200 9.88 -15.58 -10.76
CA ARG A 200 9.83 -15.97 -12.19
C ARG A 200 9.63 -14.79 -13.14
N ASP A 201 9.22 -13.64 -12.62
CA ASP A 201 8.99 -12.43 -13.41
C ASP A 201 9.95 -11.30 -13.00
N SER A 202 11.10 -11.22 -13.66
CA SER A 202 12.09 -10.17 -13.38
C SER A 202 11.60 -8.77 -13.73
N ARG A 203 10.79 -8.63 -14.78
CA ARG A 203 10.29 -7.33 -15.22
C ARG A 203 9.39 -6.71 -14.16
N HIS A 204 8.40 -7.45 -13.67
CA HIS A 204 7.53 -6.97 -12.60
C HIS A 204 8.28 -6.81 -11.28
N ARG A 205 9.21 -7.72 -10.96
CA ARG A 205 10.06 -7.58 -9.76
C ARG A 205 10.89 -6.29 -9.77
N ASP A 206 11.55 -5.97 -10.87
CA ASP A 206 12.40 -4.78 -10.98
C ASP A 206 11.56 -3.50 -10.98
N SER A 207 10.43 -3.51 -11.68
CA SER A 207 9.48 -2.40 -11.69
C SER A 207 8.85 -2.15 -10.31
N TYR A 208 8.53 -3.21 -9.56
CA TYR A 208 8.07 -3.11 -8.17
C TYR A 208 9.15 -2.51 -7.26
N GLN A 209 10.39 -2.96 -7.40
CA GLN A 209 11.52 -2.38 -6.65
C GLN A 209 11.68 -0.88 -6.93
N GLN A 210 11.64 -0.50 -8.20
CA GLN A 210 11.76 0.88 -8.63
C GLN A 210 10.60 1.75 -8.13
N ARG A 211 9.36 1.26 -8.18
CA ARG A 211 8.20 2.01 -7.65
C ARG A 211 8.39 2.31 -6.16
N PHE A 212 8.79 1.33 -5.36
CA PHE A 212 9.07 1.56 -3.94
C PHE A 212 10.18 2.61 -3.73
N LEU A 213 11.30 2.47 -4.45
CA LEU A 213 12.43 3.39 -4.35
C LEU A 213 12.12 4.81 -4.85
N LYS A 214 11.17 4.96 -5.78
CA LYS A 214 10.79 6.25 -6.38
C LYS A 214 9.74 6.99 -5.55
N TYR A 215 8.75 6.29 -5.00
CA TYR A 215 7.57 6.94 -4.40
C TYR A 215 7.45 6.78 -2.88
N PHE A 216 8.01 5.72 -2.31
CA PHE A 216 7.88 5.44 -0.87
C PHE A 216 9.17 5.74 -0.13
N TYR A 217 10.28 5.15 -0.59
CA TYR A 217 11.59 5.29 0.06
C TYR A 217 12.07 6.74 0.28
N PRO A 218 11.86 7.70 -0.65
CA PRO A 218 12.29 9.09 -0.44
C PRO A 218 11.54 9.80 0.69
N ASN A 219 10.35 9.31 1.05
CA ASN A 219 9.51 9.87 2.11
C ASN A 219 9.76 9.20 3.48
N ILE A 220 10.73 8.28 3.58
CA ILE A 220 11.06 7.58 4.82
C ILE A 220 12.03 8.41 5.64
N ASP A 221 11.62 8.82 6.84
CA ASP A 221 12.51 9.44 7.80
C ASP A 221 13.37 8.36 8.49
N LYS A 222 14.65 8.29 8.13
CA LYS A 222 15.58 7.26 8.60
C LYS A 222 15.83 7.28 10.11
N ASN A 223 15.51 8.38 10.80
CA ASN A 223 15.67 8.50 12.25
C ASN A 223 14.42 8.04 13.02
N LYS A 224 13.30 7.87 12.32
CA LYS A 224 11.97 7.75 12.93
C LYS A 224 11.15 6.58 12.39
N ASP A 225 11.30 6.28 11.12
CA ASP A 225 10.60 5.25 10.39
C ASP A 225 11.45 3.99 10.29
N ARG A 226 10.79 2.87 10.01
CA ARG A 226 11.42 1.56 9.90
C ARG A 226 11.03 0.88 8.61
N ILE A 227 11.99 0.20 7.99
CA ILE A 227 11.76 -0.71 6.88
C ILE A 227 11.99 -2.13 7.37
N ILE A 228 11.00 -2.99 7.16
CA ILE A 228 11.08 -4.42 7.42
C ILE A 228 10.90 -5.10 6.06
N LEU A 229 11.97 -5.67 5.50
CA LEU A 229 11.86 -6.55 4.35
C LEU A 229 11.34 -7.90 4.86
N LEU A 230 10.11 -8.25 4.48
CA LEU A 230 9.42 -9.42 4.96
C LEU A 230 9.36 -10.48 3.86
N TYR A 231 10.11 -11.57 4.04
CA TYR A 231 10.01 -12.73 3.19
C TYR A 231 8.84 -13.62 3.67
N ASN A 232 7.66 -13.37 3.10
CA ASN A 232 6.44 -14.11 3.37
C ASN A 232 6.40 -15.48 2.65
N LYS A 233 5.59 -16.40 3.18
CA LYS A 233 5.41 -17.78 2.67
C LYS A 233 6.70 -18.61 2.73
N ILE A 234 7.47 -18.42 3.79
CA ILE A 234 8.76 -19.12 3.97
C ILE A 234 8.60 -20.64 4.04
N ASP A 235 7.41 -21.12 4.41
CA ASP A 235 7.01 -22.53 4.40
C ASP A 235 6.95 -23.16 3.01
N MET A 236 6.88 -22.36 1.94
CA MET A 236 6.95 -22.81 0.56
C MET A 236 8.39 -22.97 0.05
N THR A 237 9.39 -22.75 0.91
CA THR A 237 10.81 -22.76 0.56
C THR A 237 11.56 -23.85 1.33
N MET A 238 12.78 -24.14 0.91
CA MET A 238 13.68 -25.02 1.67
C MET A 238 14.24 -24.41 2.97
N PHE A 239 13.92 -23.13 3.26
CA PHE A 239 14.50 -22.40 4.39
C PHE A 239 13.65 -22.42 5.66
N GLY A 240 12.42 -22.94 5.57
CA GLY A 240 11.50 -22.96 6.70
C GLY A 240 10.28 -23.83 6.46
N ASN A 241 9.44 -23.88 7.49
CA ASN A 241 8.21 -24.62 7.53
C ASN A 241 7.20 -23.86 8.41
N ILE A 242 6.03 -24.44 8.69
CA ILE A 242 4.98 -23.80 9.50
C ILE A 242 5.40 -23.48 10.94
N ASN A 243 6.46 -24.11 11.44
CA ASN A 243 6.92 -23.96 12.82
C ASN A 243 8.00 -22.90 12.97
N CYS A 244 8.87 -22.74 11.98
CA CYS A 244 10.00 -21.82 12.03
C CYS A 244 10.68 -21.63 10.68
N CYS A 245 11.62 -20.67 10.62
CA CYS A 245 12.61 -20.56 9.55
C CYS A 245 13.93 -21.19 10.03
N ASP A 246 14.25 -22.36 9.51
CA ASP A 246 15.41 -23.17 9.91
C ASP A 246 16.73 -22.57 9.40
N ASN A 247 16.70 -21.84 8.29
CA ASN A 247 17.87 -21.22 7.68
C ASN A 247 17.63 -19.76 7.29
N ILE A 248 17.62 -18.88 8.28
CA ILE A 248 17.41 -17.43 8.08
C ILE A 248 18.48 -16.78 7.19
N LYS A 249 19.73 -17.26 7.25
CA LYS A 249 20.82 -16.76 6.40
C LYS A 249 20.57 -17.11 4.93
N GLY A 250 20.24 -18.37 4.65
CA GLY A 250 19.88 -18.83 3.31
C GLY A 250 18.67 -18.10 2.74
N ALA A 251 17.61 -17.92 3.53
CA ALA A 251 16.43 -17.15 3.13
C ALA A 251 16.79 -15.70 2.76
N ARG A 252 17.70 -15.09 3.52
CA ARG A 252 18.17 -13.73 3.28
C ARG A 252 19.04 -13.62 2.04
N ASP A 253 19.93 -14.59 1.81
CA ASP A 253 20.76 -14.63 0.61
C ASP A 253 19.93 -14.85 -0.65
N ASP A 254 18.89 -15.69 -0.58
CA ASP A 254 17.91 -15.86 -1.65
C ASP A 254 17.14 -14.55 -1.91
N ALA A 255 16.60 -13.91 -0.87
CA ALA A 255 15.95 -12.61 -1.01
C ALA A 255 16.87 -11.57 -1.67
N LYS A 256 18.14 -11.51 -1.25
CA LYS A 256 19.15 -10.61 -1.80
C LYS A 256 19.47 -10.91 -3.27
N LEU A 257 19.44 -12.17 -3.69
CA LEU A 257 19.65 -12.58 -5.07
C LEU A 257 18.57 -12.00 -6.01
N TYR A 258 17.32 -11.95 -5.57
CA TYR A 258 16.20 -11.47 -6.39
C TYR A 258 15.93 -9.97 -6.23
N TYR A 259 16.07 -9.42 -5.02
CA TYR A 259 15.81 -8.01 -4.71
C TYR A 259 17.11 -7.19 -4.55
N LYS A 260 18.09 -7.43 -5.44
CA LYS A 260 19.43 -6.81 -5.38
C LYS A 260 19.37 -5.29 -5.21
N GLN A 261 18.47 -4.60 -5.91
CA GLN A 261 18.39 -3.14 -5.90
C GLN A 261 17.99 -2.58 -4.53
N TRP A 262 17.10 -3.27 -3.80
CA TRP A 262 16.75 -2.87 -2.43
C TRP A 262 17.91 -3.09 -1.47
N PHE A 263 18.54 -4.27 -1.50
CA PHE A 263 19.69 -4.59 -0.64
C PHE A 263 20.91 -3.69 -0.92
N SER A 264 21.07 -3.19 -2.15
CA SER A 264 22.15 -2.25 -2.48
C SER A 264 21.82 -0.80 -2.11
N SER A 265 20.57 -0.37 -2.34
CA SER A 265 20.18 1.05 -2.25
C SER A 265 19.70 1.47 -0.86
N MET A 266 19.13 0.55 -0.07
CA MET A 266 18.60 0.85 1.26
C MET A 266 19.69 0.78 2.33
N LYS A 267 20.64 1.71 2.26
CA LYS A 267 21.76 1.81 3.19
C LYS A 267 21.83 3.18 3.84
N VAL A 268 22.36 3.22 5.05
CA VAL A 268 22.70 4.44 5.79
C VAL A 268 24.21 4.47 5.98
N SER A 269 24.83 5.62 5.73
CA SER A 269 26.22 5.86 6.08
C SER A 269 26.31 6.44 7.50
N SER A 270 27.30 5.96 8.26
CA SER A 270 27.64 6.43 9.60
C SER A 270 29.11 6.86 9.61
N PHE A 271 29.49 7.63 10.63
CA PHE A 271 30.86 8.12 10.82
C PHE A 271 31.46 8.79 9.58
N GLY A 272 30.80 9.82 9.04
CA GLY A 272 31.32 10.59 7.90
C GLY A 272 31.40 9.83 6.57
N GLY A 273 30.80 8.63 6.47
CA GLY A 273 30.78 7.83 5.23
C GLY A 273 31.57 6.53 5.28
N PHE A 274 32.34 6.28 6.34
CA PHE A 274 33.25 5.12 6.41
C PHE A 274 32.56 3.81 6.76
N ILE A 275 31.38 3.85 7.38
CA ILE A 275 30.62 2.65 7.74
C ILE A 275 29.25 2.75 7.08
N SER A 276 28.88 1.73 6.29
CA SER A 276 27.54 1.62 5.72
C SER A 276 26.80 0.47 6.36
N SER A 277 25.63 0.74 6.92
CA SER A 277 24.71 -0.25 7.46
C SER A 277 23.42 -0.28 6.64
N GLU A 278 22.66 -1.36 6.74
CA GLU A 278 21.37 -1.47 6.08
C GLU A 278 20.31 -0.62 6.79
N ASN A 279 19.50 0.09 6.02
CA ASN A 279 18.38 0.88 6.53
C ASN A 279 17.10 0.05 6.73
N PHE A 280 17.23 -1.28 6.83
CA PHE A 280 16.12 -2.19 6.96
C PHE A 280 16.46 -3.36 7.87
N VAL A 281 15.44 -4.02 8.38
CA VAL A 281 15.55 -5.32 9.05
C VAL A 281 14.96 -6.38 8.13
N PHE A 282 15.61 -7.53 8.04
CA PHE A 282 15.08 -8.68 7.30
C PHE A 282 14.36 -9.64 8.27
N LYS A 283 13.14 -10.05 7.91
CA LYS A 283 12.36 -11.05 8.65
C LYS A 283 11.72 -12.04 7.68
N THR A 284 11.37 -13.22 8.18
CA THR A 284 10.59 -14.23 7.48
C THR A 284 9.21 -14.34 8.11
N PHE A 285 8.24 -14.80 7.32
CA PHE A 285 6.87 -14.96 7.80
C PHE A 285 6.20 -16.17 7.18
N CYS A 286 5.37 -16.85 7.97
CA CYS A 286 4.40 -17.83 7.52
C CYS A 286 3.08 -17.51 8.22
N THR A 287 2.00 -17.40 7.46
CA THR A 287 0.64 -17.23 8.02
C THR A 287 0.06 -18.57 8.47
N GLY A 288 0.40 -19.64 7.77
CA GLY A 288 -0.20 -20.96 7.91
C GLY A 288 -0.31 -21.68 6.58
N VAL A 289 -0.70 -22.95 6.63
CA VAL A 289 -0.96 -23.79 5.45
C VAL A 289 -2.42 -23.74 5.11
N PHE A 290 -2.73 -23.45 3.85
CA PHE A 290 -4.09 -23.36 3.34
C PHE A 290 -4.55 -24.71 2.80
N SER A 291 -5.79 -25.08 3.12
CA SER A 291 -6.44 -26.29 2.64
C SER A 291 -7.70 -25.91 1.89
N PRO A 292 -7.81 -26.25 0.59
CA PRO A 292 -9.04 -26.06 -0.17
C PRO A 292 -10.18 -26.88 0.44
N GLN A 293 -11.35 -26.27 0.50
CA GLN A 293 -12.58 -26.88 0.96
C GLN A 293 -13.70 -26.63 -0.06
N THR A 294 -14.75 -27.43 0.00
CA THR A 294 -15.98 -27.24 -0.78
C THR A 294 -17.15 -27.50 0.17
N ASP A 295 -18.11 -26.58 0.21
CA ASP A 295 -19.29 -26.75 1.06
C ASP A 295 -20.32 -27.68 0.40
N GLY A 296 -21.43 -27.94 1.12
CA GLY A 296 -22.53 -28.79 0.63
C GLY A 296 -23.27 -28.23 -0.59
N PHE A 297 -23.01 -26.98 -0.99
CA PHE A 297 -23.58 -26.31 -2.15
C PHE A 297 -22.60 -26.22 -3.33
N GLY A 298 -21.38 -26.74 -3.17
CA GLY A 298 -20.35 -26.72 -4.22
C GLY A 298 -19.48 -25.46 -4.22
N GLU A 299 -19.67 -24.55 -3.26
CA GLU A 299 -18.87 -23.33 -3.16
C GLU A 299 -17.50 -23.63 -2.57
N LYS A 300 -16.45 -23.15 -3.26
CA LYS A 300 -15.06 -23.37 -2.84
C LYS A 300 -14.62 -22.31 -1.83
N TYR A 301 -14.00 -22.75 -0.73
CA TYR A 301 -13.38 -21.86 0.26
C TYR A 301 -12.03 -22.43 0.72
N GLN A 302 -11.26 -21.66 1.48
CA GLN A 302 -10.00 -22.12 2.05
C GLN A 302 -10.03 -21.93 3.57
N THR A 303 -9.71 -22.99 4.29
CA THR A 303 -9.36 -22.94 5.71
C THR A 303 -7.84 -22.89 5.82
N TYR A 304 -7.31 -22.38 6.93
CA TYR A 304 -5.86 -22.38 7.15
C TYR A 304 -5.49 -22.89 8.53
N ASN A 305 -4.45 -23.73 8.58
CA ASN A 305 -3.80 -24.16 9.80
C ASN A 305 -2.77 -23.10 10.19
N ILE A 306 -3.00 -22.45 11.33
CA ILE A 306 -2.21 -21.32 11.81
C ILE A 306 -0.75 -21.76 12.03
N ALA A 307 0.20 -21.04 11.42
CA ALA A 307 1.63 -21.25 11.66
C ALA A 307 2.02 -20.85 13.10
N ASN A 308 3.16 -21.33 13.59
CA ASN A 308 3.63 -21.06 14.95
C ASN A 308 3.73 -19.55 15.27
N ASN A 309 3.47 -19.19 16.53
CA ASN A 309 3.49 -17.81 17.04
C ASN A 309 4.86 -17.11 16.88
N ILE A 310 5.95 -17.83 16.59
CA ILE A 310 7.26 -17.22 16.37
C ILE A 310 7.25 -16.14 15.27
N PHE A 311 6.50 -16.34 14.18
CA PHE A 311 6.44 -15.40 13.06
C PHE A 311 5.77 -14.05 13.42
N PRO A 312 4.51 -14.01 13.90
CA PRO A 312 3.88 -12.76 14.32
C PRO A 312 4.58 -12.13 15.52
N LYS A 313 5.15 -12.92 16.45
CA LYS A 313 5.93 -12.41 17.57
C LYS A 313 7.16 -11.62 17.12
N GLU A 314 7.97 -12.19 16.23
CA GLU A 314 9.18 -11.53 15.72
C GLU A 314 8.85 -10.31 14.86
N LEU A 315 7.78 -10.37 14.06
CA LEU A 315 7.30 -9.22 13.30
C LEU A 315 6.83 -8.09 14.25
N TRP A 316 6.00 -8.41 15.24
CA TRP A 316 5.48 -7.43 16.20
C TRP A 316 6.58 -6.77 17.02
N LYS A 317 7.57 -7.56 17.45
CA LYS A 317 8.76 -7.06 18.14
C LYS A 317 9.48 -6.00 17.32
N GLU A 318 9.67 -6.21 16.02
CA GLU A 318 10.30 -5.20 15.17
C GLU A 318 9.38 -4.03 14.85
N ILE A 319 8.06 -4.21 14.78
CA ILE A 319 7.12 -3.09 14.61
C ILE A 319 7.19 -2.16 15.82
N THR A 320 7.21 -2.72 17.03
CA THR A 320 7.10 -1.96 18.29
C THR A 320 8.43 -1.56 18.92
N ARG A 321 9.56 -2.05 18.39
CA ARG A 321 10.90 -1.73 18.93
C ARG A 321 11.08 -0.22 19.06
N LYS A 322 11.36 0.24 20.29
CA LYS A 322 11.69 1.63 20.61
C LYS A 322 12.95 2.05 19.83
N PHE A 323 12.99 3.30 19.37
CA PHE A 323 14.18 3.86 18.71
C PHE A 323 15.21 4.28 19.74
#